data_AF-A0A2D6P6C6-F1
#
_entry.id   AF-A0A2D6P6C6-F1
#
_cell.length_a   1.000
_cell.length_b   1.000
_cell.length_c   1.000
_cell.angle_alpha   90.00
_cell.angle_beta   90.00
_cell.angle_gamma   90.00
#
_symmetry.space_group_name_H-M   'P 1'
#
loop_
_entity.id
_entity.type
_entity.pdbx_description
1 polymer ?
#
loop_
_entity_poly.entity_id
_entity_poly.type
_entity_poly.pdbx_seq_one_letter_code
_entity_poly.pdbx_strand_id
1 'polypeptide(L)'
;VTSKDLIYADEGFRLAQNKDLAMGSEHKFKIFENTDGNGTIKHGGDSGNLGITVKAGNTISFGSNGTANAAQFTAGSGCKLKFGGNKKLETVTGGVTVTGTLTADDITVDNVTINDNTVTATNFSGTATQANKPRITGANTALNKNVGIICLDETPENATTGSGTYQDLKATAGLRFNLKDSILKINGDIIAFASDERLKTNISPITEALSKVKSIDGFTYNFNDTAKELGFDTEVDYVGVSAQKVQKVLPEVVRPAPSSDDYITVQYEKLVPLLIEAIKELSDKVDDLEQKLSDK
;
A
#
# COMPACT_ATOMS: atom_id res chain seq x y z
N VAL A 1 14.51 -56.43 46.79
CA VAL A 1 15.20 -55.94 45.58
C VAL A 1 16.57 -56.58 45.58
N THR A 2 16.73 -57.53 44.67
CA THR A 2 17.88 -58.42 44.46
C THR A 2 19.17 -57.64 44.20
N SER A 3 20.29 -58.28 44.53
CA SER A 3 21.66 -57.79 44.35
C SER A 3 21.86 -57.12 42.98
N LYS A 4 22.38 -55.89 42.99
CA LYS A 4 22.91 -55.29 41.76
C LYS A 4 24.29 -55.90 41.53
N ASP A 5 24.45 -56.64 40.44
CA ASP A 5 25.77 -57.06 39.94
C ASP A 5 26.49 -55.81 39.40
N LEU A 6 27.23 -55.15 40.28
CA LEU A 6 27.92 -53.90 39.99
C LEU A 6 29.36 -54.20 39.55
N ILE A 7 29.83 -53.44 38.56
CA ILE A 7 31.24 -53.38 38.19
C ILE A 7 31.82 -52.11 38.83
N TYR A 8 32.82 -52.28 39.69
CA TYR A 8 33.56 -51.18 40.32
C TYR A 8 34.92 -51.01 39.63
N ALA A 9 35.33 -49.77 39.38
CA ALA A 9 36.61 -49.43 38.76
C ALA A 9 37.13 -48.11 39.36
N ASP A 10 37.84 -48.22 40.49
CA ASP A 10 38.19 -47.06 41.33
C ASP A 10 39.33 -46.20 40.75
N GLU A 11 40.19 -46.78 39.90
CA GLU A 11 41.34 -46.10 39.28
C GLU A 11 41.17 -45.88 37.77
N GLY A 12 40.01 -46.24 37.21
CA GLY A 12 39.67 -46.04 35.80
C GLY A 12 39.32 -47.33 35.06
N PHE A 13 38.71 -47.16 33.87
CA PHE A 13 38.24 -48.24 33.01
C PHE A 13 38.66 -47.97 31.57
N ARG A 14 39.37 -48.91 30.93
CA ARG A 14 39.85 -48.80 29.54
C ARG A 14 39.54 -50.08 28.77
N LEU A 15 39.08 -49.92 27.53
CA LEU A 15 38.92 -51.03 26.58
C LEU A 15 40.16 -51.12 25.69
N ALA A 16 40.49 -52.34 25.25
CA ALA A 16 41.49 -52.53 24.20
C ALA A 16 40.98 -51.97 22.86
N GLN A 17 41.89 -51.63 21.95
CA GLN A 17 41.53 -51.13 20.61
C GLN A 17 40.60 -52.14 19.90
N ASN A 18 39.62 -51.62 19.14
CA ASN A 18 38.61 -52.42 18.42
C ASN A 18 37.75 -53.29 19.34
N LYS A 19 37.51 -52.87 20.58
CA LYS A 19 36.57 -53.51 21.51
C LYS A 19 35.43 -52.56 21.86
N ASP A 20 34.23 -53.12 21.84
CA ASP A 20 32.99 -52.42 22.17
C ASP A 20 32.63 -52.68 23.63
N LEU A 21 32.17 -51.65 24.36
CA LEU A 21 31.38 -51.86 25.57
C LEU A 21 29.93 -52.08 25.17
N ALA A 22 29.46 -53.31 25.29
CA ALA A 22 28.09 -53.70 24.96
C ALA A 22 27.31 -54.12 26.21
N MET A 23 26.10 -53.60 26.39
CA MET A 23 25.25 -53.90 27.54
C MET A 23 23.78 -54.11 27.13
N GLY A 24 23.01 -54.75 28.02
CA GLY A 24 21.62 -55.12 27.80
C GLY A 24 21.44 -56.43 27.01
N SER A 25 20.22 -56.93 26.98
CA SER A 25 19.85 -58.11 26.19
C SER A 25 20.15 -57.87 24.71
N GLU A 26 20.77 -58.85 24.05
CA GLU A 26 21.15 -58.77 22.63
C GLU A 26 22.14 -57.64 22.29
N HIS A 27 22.86 -57.09 23.29
CA HIS A 27 23.90 -56.07 23.09
C HIS A 27 23.40 -54.79 22.39
N LYS A 28 22.13 -54.41 22.63
CA LYS A 28 21.49 -53.27 21.96
C LYS A 28 22.06 -51.91 22.33
N PHE A 29 22.69 -51.76 23.50
CA PHE A 29 23.42 -50.54 23.84
C PHE A 29 24.92 -50.78 23.68
N LYS A 30 25.59 -49.94 22.88
CA LYS A 30 27.02 -50.07 22.60
C LYS A 30 27.74 -48.72 22.68
N ILE A 31 28.95 -48.73 23.23
CA ILE A 31 29.94 -47.65 23.13
C ILE A 31 31.16 -48.23 22.43
N PHE A 32 31.53 -47.67 21.28
CA PHE A 32 32.59 -48.23 20.44
C PHE A 32 33.25 -47.17 19.55
N GLU A 33 34.44 -47.49 19.06
CA GLU A 33 35.13 -46.74 18.02
C GLU A 33 34.78 -47.37 16.65
N ASN A 34 34.31 -46.55 15.72
CA ASN A 34 34.06 -46.97 14.35
C ASN A 34 35.38 -47.20 13.59
N THR A 35 35.33 -47.89 12.46
CA THR A 35 36.50 -48.10 11.58
C THR A 35 37.08 -46.80 11.00
N ASP A 36 36.33 -45.71 11.03
CA ASP A 36 36.76 -44.37 10.60
C ASP A 36 37.36 -43.53 11.74
N GLY A 37 37.58 -44.11 12.92
CA GLY A 37 38.16 -43.45 14.10
C GLY A 37 37.16 -42.62 14.92
N ASN A 38 35.87 -42.63 14.56
CA ASN A 38 34.85 -41.86 15.27
C ASN A 38 34.27 -42.65 16.46
N GLY A 39 34.15 -42.01 17.61
CA GLY A 39 33.50 -42.60 18.78
C GLY A 39 31.97 -42.57 18.68
N THR A 40 31.30 -43.68 18.92
CA THR A 40 29.84 -43.79 18.84
C THR A 40 29.24 -44.40 20.10
N ILE A 41 28.16 -43.77 20.57
CA ILE A 41 27.21 -44.35 21.53
C ILE A 41 25.94 -44.65 20.75
N LYS A 42 25.49 -45.91 20.79
CA LYS A 42 24.35 -46.39 20.01
C LYS A 42 23.37 -47.16 20.88
N HIS A 43 22.09 -46.98 20.59
CA HIS A 43 21.03 -47.87 21.08
C HIS A 43 20.18 -48.40 19.90
N GLY A 44 20.13 -49.73 19.70
CA GLY A 44 19.40 -50.40 18.60
C GLY A 44 20.23 -51.49 17.87
N GLY A 45 19.57 -52.34 17.06
CA GLY A 45 20.21 -53.38 16.23
C GLY A 45 21.01 -52.81 15.03
N ASP A 46 21.56 -53.65 14.15
CA ASP A 46 22.45 -53.19 13.04
C ASP A 46 21.74 -52.43 11.92
N SER A 47 20.41 -52.44 11.89
CA SER A 47 19.57 -51.74 10.93
C SER A 47 18.72 -50.66 11.63
N GLY A 48 19.13 -49.40 11.46
CA GLY A 48 18.43 -48.21 11.97
C GLY A 48 18.93 -47.76 13.34
N ASN A 49 19.99 -46.93 13.35
CA ASN A 49 20.64 -46.52 14.59
C ASN A 49 20.14 -45.15 15.07
N LEU A 50 19.57 -45.12 16.27
CA LEU A 50 19.47 -43.93 17.12
C LEU A 50 20.79 -43.81 17.89
N GLY A 51 21.77 -43.14 17.28
CA GLY A 51 23.11 -43.01 17.83
C GLY A 51 23.60 -41.57 17.91
N ILE A 52 24.56 -41.37 18.80
CA ILE A 52 25.37 -40.15 18.90
C ILE A 52 26.78 -40.54 18.47
N THR A 53 27.29 -39.89 17.44
CA THR A 53 28.65 -40.09 16.94
C THR A 53 29.44 -38.80 17.11
N VAL A 54 30.56 -38.88 17.82
CA VAL A 54 31.59 -37.84 17.87
C VAL A 54 32.53 -38.08 16.70
N LYS A 55 32.51 -37.16 15.74
CA LYS A 55 33.30 -37.22 14.52
C LYS A 55 34.56 -36.36 14.62
N ALA A 56 35.59 -36.73 13.87
CA ALA A 56 36.75 -35.87 13.62
C ALA A 56 36.32 -34.43 13.24
N GLY A 57 37.05 -33.42 13.73
CA GLY A 57 36.69 -32.01 13.53
C GLY A 57 35.61 -31.49 14.49
N ASN A 58 35.62 -31.95 15.76
CA ASN A 58 34.78 -31.43 16.86
C ASN A 58 33.28 -31.42 16.53
N THR A 59 32.79 -32.49 15.90
CA THR A 59 31.42 -32.57 15.43
C THR A 59 30.65 -33.68 16.14
N ILE A 60 29.46 -33.34 16.66
CA ILE A 60 28.51 -34.31 17.20
C ILE A 60 27.40 -34.51 16.16
N SER A 61 27.12 -35.76 15.79
CA SER A 61 26.02 -36.12 14.89
C SER A 61 25.01 -37.01 15.59
N PHE A 62 23.73 -36.74 15.36
CA PHE A 62 22.61 -37.56 15.84
C PHE A 62 21.98 -38.28 14.65
N GLY A 63 21.95 -39.62 14.65
CA GLY A 63 21.35 -40.42 13.58
C GLY A 63 22.23 -41.58 13.10
N SER A 64 21.94 -42.11 11.90
CA SER A 64 22.67 -43.26 11.36
C SER A 64 24.10 -42.91 10.91
N ASN A 65 24.98 -43.92 10.94
CA ASN A 65 26.33 -43.82 10.37
C ASN A 65 26.22 -43.47 8.87
N GLY A 66 26.56 -42.24 8.48
CA GLY A 66 26.56 -41.77 7.09
C GLY A 66 26.11 -40.32 6.90
N THR A 67 25.59 -40.01 5.70
CA THR A 67 25.12 -38.67 5.28
C THR A 67 23.73 -38.30 5.81
N ALA A 68 22.94 -39.28 6.26
CA ALA A 68 21.54 -39.13 6.67
C ALA A 68 21.34 -38.89 8.19
N ASN A 69 22.17 -38.02 8.79
CA ASN A 69 21.99 -37.62 10.19
C ASN A 69 20.74 -36.74 10.35
N ALA A 70 20.06 -36.82 11.50
CA ALA A 70 18.93 -35.95 11.88
C ALA A 70 19.41 -34.58 12.38
N ALA A 71 20.55 -34.54 13.07
CA ALA A 71 21.18 -33.30 13.50
C ALA A 71 22.71 -33.37 13.49
N GLN A 72 23.36 -32.23 13.30
CA GLN A 72 24.82 -32.09 13.37
C GLN A 72 25.19 -30.79 14.08
N PHE A 73 26.14 -30.85 15.00
CA PHE A 73 26.64 -29.72 15.77
C PHE A 73 28.16 -29.72 15.63
N THR A 74 28.72 -28.67 15.03
CA THR A 74 30.17 -28.57 14.80
C THR A 74 30.72 -27.35 15.53
N ALA A 75 31.66 -27.56 16.45
CA ALA A 75 32.28 -26.47 17.20
C ALA A 75 32.97 -25.47 16.27
N GLY A 76 32.75 -24.17 16.48
CA GLY A 76 33.31 -23.09 15.64
C GLY A 76 32.67 -22.95 14.25
N SER A 77 31.63 -23.73 13.94
CA SER A 77 30.87 -23.64 12.69
C SER A 77 29.38 -23.43 13.01
N GLY A 78 28.51 -24.35 12.61
CA GLY A 78 27.07 -24.24 12.82
C GLY A 78 26.39 -25.54 13.24
N CYS A 79 25.13 -25.40 13.60
CA CYS A 79 24.20 -26.47 13.92
C CYS A 79 23.24 -26.67 12.74
N LYS A 80 22.94 -27.92 12.42
CA LYS A 80 22.06 -28.31 11.32
C LYS A 80 21.00 -29.27 11.83
N LEU A 81 19.74 -28.97 11.58
CA LEU A 81 18.63 -29.92 11.68
C LEU A 81 18.24 -30.38 10.28
N LYS A 82 18.06 -31.68 10.12
CA LYS A 82 17.88 -32.32 8.82
C LYS A 82 16.66 -33.22 8.80
N PHE A 83 16.03 -33.31 7.64
CA PHE A 83 14.96 -34.25 7.34
C PHE A 83 15.21 -34.91 5.98
N GLY A 84 15.21 -36.24 5.92
CA GLY A 84 15.56 -36.99 4.71
C GLY A 84 16.97 -36.68 4.19
N GLY A 85 17.91 -36.38 5.08
CA GLY A 85 19.29 -35.97 4.75
C GLY A 85 19.47 -34.49 4.34
N ASN A 86 18.37 -33.76 4.10
CA ASN A 86 18.39 -32.37 3.67
C ASN A 86 18.32 -31.41 4.87
N LYS A 87 19.05 -30.29 4.82
CA LYS A 87 18.97 -29.24 5.84
C LYS A 87 17.58 -28.60 5.80
N LYS A 88 16.98 -28.40 6.96
CA LYS A 88 15.74 -27.65 7.14
C LYS A 88 15.92 -26.42 8.01
N LEU A 89 16.89 -26.49 8.92
CA LEU A 89 17.32 -25.36 9.75
C LEU A 89 18.84 -25.42 9.90
N GLU A 90 19.54 -24.33 9.60
CA GLU A 90 20.99 -24.21 9.72
C GLU A 90 21.36 -22.86 10.33
N THR A 91 22.20 -22.86 11.35
CA THR A 91 22.81 -21.62 11.84
C THR A 91 23.90 -21.18 10.87
N VAL A 92 23.93 -19.88 10.57
CA VAL A 92 24.94 -19.21 9.74
C VAL A 92 25.52 -18.03 10.51
N THR A 93 26.59 -17.41 10.01
CA THR A 93 27.29 -16.31 10.69
C THR A 93 26.36 -15.18 11.15
N GLY A 94 25.34 -14.86 10.35
CA GLY A 94 24.38 -13.78 10.63
C GLY A 94 23.02 -14.22 11.21
N GLY A 95 22.82 -15.50 11.54
CA GLY A 95 21.52 -15.98 12.05
C GLY A 95 21.18 -17.41 11.65
N VAL A 96 19.98 -17.61 11.10
CA VAL A 96 19.45 -18.95 10.76
C VAL A 96 18.86 -18.95 9.36
N THR A 97 19.14 -20.00 8.59
CA THR A 97 18.45 -20.29 7.33
C THR A 97 17.41 -21.39 7.57
N VAL A 98 16.15 -21.12 7.20
CA VAL A 98 15.06 -22.09 7.16
C VAL A 98 14.79 -22.46 5.70
N THR A 99 14.78 -23.76 5.37
CA THR A 99 14.52 -24.24 4.01
C THR A 99 13.21 -25.00 3.94
N GLY A 100 12.23 -24.41 3.24
CA GLY A 100 10.86 -24.92 3.13
C GLY A 100 9.87 -23.95 3.78
N THR A 101 8.77 -24.49 4.29
CA THR A 101 7.72 -23.71 4.95
C THR A 101 8.06 -23.45 6.41
N LEU A 102 7.88 -22.20 6.86
CA LEU A 102 7.82 -21.83 8.27
C LEU A 102 6.36 -21.57 8.65
N THR A 103 5.85 -22.28 9.64
CA THR A 103 4.55 -22.00 10.26
C THR A 103 4.82 -21.43 11.65
N ALA A 104 4.35 -20.21 11.90
CA ALA A 104 4.49 -19.51 13.17
C ALA A 104 3.20 -18.73 13.43
N ASP A 105 2.78 -18.63 14.69
CA ASP A 105 1.63 -17.81 15.07
C ASP A 105 1.95 -16.33 14.87
N ASP A 106 3.11 -15.89 15.41
CA ASP A 106 3.63 -14.53 15.29
C ASP A 106 5.09 -14.54 14.80
N ILE A 107 5.44 -13.56 13.95
CA ILE A 107 6.82 -13.28 13.54
C ILE A 107 7.11 -11.82 13.87
N THR A 108 7.98 -11.59 14.86
CA THR A 108 8.47 -10.25 15.22
C THR A 108 9.87 -10.06 14.66
N VAL A 109 10.03 -9.15 13.71
CA VAL A 109 11.31 -8.83 13.05
C VAL A 109 11.39 -7.34 12.74
N ASP A 110 12.60 -6.78 12.77
CA ASP A 110 12.81 -5.35 12.44
C ASP A 110 12.53 -5.06 10.97
N ASN A 111 12.98 -5.95 10.07
CA ASN A 111 12.85 -5.79 8.64
C ASN A 111 12.41 -7.11 7.98
N VAL A 112 11.43 -7.02 7.07
CA VAL A 112 11.00 -8.14 6.23
C VAL A 112 11.40 -7.84 4.78
N THR A 113 12.22 -8.69 4.17
CA THR A 113 12.54 -8.64 2.73
C THR A 113 11.93 -9.84 2.02
N ILE A 114 11.10 -9.59 1.01
CA ILE A 114 10.35 -10.62 0.26
C ILE A 114 10.69 -10.46 -1.22
N ASN A 115 11.65 -11.24 -1.72
CA ASN A 115 12.11 -11.16 -3.12
C ASN A 115 11.26 -12.08 -4.01
N ASP A 116 10.68 -11.55 -5.10
CA ASP A 116 9.96 -12.32 -6.14
C ASP A 116 8.85 -13.27 -5.62
N ASN A 117 8.21 -12.94 -4.49
CA ASN A 117 7.19 -13.76 -3.84
C ASN A 117 5.85 -13.04 -3.68
N THR A 118 4.76 -13.82 -3.62
CA THR A 118 3.41 -13.33 -3.29
C THR A 118 3.20 -13.29 -1.78
N VAL A 119 2.69 -12.17 -1.27
CA VAL A 119 2.27 -12.05 0.14
C VAL A 119 0.76 -12.13 0.22
N THR A 120 0.24 -13.16 0.88
CA THR A 120 -1.20 -13.33 1.15
C THR A 120 -1.45 -13.09 2.63
N ALA A 121 -2.16 -12.02 2.97
CA ALA A 121 -2.60 -11.75 4.33
C ALA A 121 -4.07 -11.33 4.34
N THR A 122 -4.80 -11.70 5.39
CA THR A 122 -6.18 -11.21 5.61
C THR A 122 -6.18 -9.71 5.89
N ASN A 123 -5.23 -9.23 6.71
CA ASN A 123 -5.04 -7.83 7.05
C ASN A 123 -3.56 -7.42 6.95
N PHE A 124 -3.29 -6.23 6.39
CA PHE A 124 -2.01 -5.51 6.56
C PHE A 124 -2.29 -4.24 7.38
N SER A 125 -1.83 -4.20 8.63
CA SER A 125 -2.06 -3.08 9.56
C SER A 125 -0.79 -2.73 10.31
N GLY A 126 -0.47 -1.44 10.47
CA GLY A 126 0.68 -0.94 11.23
C GLY A 126 0.79 0.58 11.17
N THR A 127 1.57 1.17 12.07
CA THR A 127 1.91 2.61 12.04
C THR A 127 3.23 2.78 11.27
N ALA A 128 3.22 3.50 10.15
CA ALA A 128 4.43 3.75 9.39
C ALA A 128 5.02 5.13 9.74
N THR A 129 5.88 5.18 10.75
CA THR A 129 6.50 6.44 11.24
C THR A 129 7.42 7.11 10.21
N GLN A 130 7.99 6.33 9.28
CA GLN A 130 8.76 6.82 8.13
C GLN A 130 8.40 5.98 6.89
N ALA A 131 7.22 6.20 6.31
CA ALA A 131 6.91 5.67 5.00
C ALA A 131 7.13 6.74 3.92
N ASN A 132 8.10 6.52 3.02
CA ASN A 132 7.83 6.90 1.65
C ASN A 132 6.63 6.05 1.22
N LYS A 133 5.53 6.70 0.83
CA LYS A 133 4.27 6.13 0.33
C LYS A 133 4.52 4.76 -0.34
N PRO A 134 3.65 3.74 -0.15
CA PRO A 134 3.84 2.42 -0.77
C PRO A 134 4.22 2.54 -2.25
N ARG A 135 5.49 2.27 -2.58
CA ARG A 135 6.04 2.46 -3.94
C ARG A 135 5.78 1.20 -4.76
N ILE A 136 4.68 1.18 -5.48
CA ILE A 136 4.38 0.12 -6.46
C ILE A 136 5.19 0.42 -7.73
N THR A 137 6.37 -0.18 -7.85
CA THR A 137 7.33 0.08 -8.96
C THR A 137 7.10 -0.80 -10.21
N GLY A 138 6.14 -1.72 -10.17
CA GLY A 138 5.77 -2.60 -11.30
C GLY A 138 4.42 -2.24 -11.90
N ALA A 139 4.25 -2.43 -13.21
CA ALA A 139 2.96 -2.30 -13.86
C ALA A 139 1.97 -3.26 -13.20
N ASN A 140 0.92 -2.72 -12.57
CA ASN A 140 -0.20 -3.54 -12.10
C ASN A 140 -0.97 -4.01 -13.34
N THR A 141 -0.62 -5.20 -13.85
CA THR A 141 -1.20 -5.81 -15.06
C THR A 141 -2.49 -6.56 -14.78
N ALA A 142 -2.95 -6.63 -13.52
CA ALA A 142 -4.22 -7.24 -13.16
C ALA A 142 -5.36 -6.22 -13.37
N LEU A 143 -6.35 -6.61 -14.17
CA LEU A 143 -7.48 -5.83 -14.70
C LEU A 143 -8.50 -5.29 -13.67
N ASN A 144 -8.12 -5.12 -12.41
CA ASN A 144 -8.97 -4.50 -11.38
C ASN A 144 -8.49 -3.07 -11.13
N LYS A 145 -9.07 -2.14 -11.90
CA LYS A 145 -8.91 -0.68 -11.75
C LYS A 145 -9.36 -0.19 -10.37
N ASN A 146 -8.54 -0.37 -9.33
CA ASN A 146 -8.57 0.36 -8.07
C ASN A 146 -7.24 0.17 -7.33
N VAL A 147 -6.16 0.79 -7.79
CA VAL A 147 -5.14 1.29 -6.85
C VAL A 147 -5.61 2.67 -6.44
N GLY A 148 -6.61 2.71 -5.55
CA GLY A 148 -7.03 3.94 -4.89
C GLY A 148 -6.18 4.14 -3.64
N ILE A 149 -4.95 4.64 -3.79
CA ILE A 149 -4.24 5.23 -2.65
C ILE A 149 -4.25 6.74 -2.89
N ILE A 150 -5.32 7.39 -2.45
CA ILE A 150 -5.25 8.80 -2.07
C ILE A 150 -5.10 8.80 -0.56
N CYS A 151 -3.86 8.82 -0.07
CA CYS A 151 -3.61 9.26 1.29
C CYS A 151 -3.84 10.77 1.32
N LEU A 152 -4.92 11.19 1.98
CA LEU A 152 -5.02 12.55 2.51
C LEU A 152 -4.43 12.48 3.91
N ASP A 153 -3.23 13.03 4.09
CA ASP A 153 -2.77 13.39 5.42
C ASP A 153 -2.12 14.77 5.37
N GLU A 154 -2.80 15.73 5.99
CA GLU A 154 -2.19 16.87 6.68
C GLU A 154 -3.03 17.23 7.95
N THR A 155 -3.05 16.34 8.97
CA THR A 155 -3.14 16.61 10.45
C THR A 155 -4.34 17.42 11.05
N PRO A 156 -4.57 17.51 12.40
CA PRO A 156 -4.07 16.76 13.57
C PRO A 156 -5.19 16.10 14.44
N GLU A 157 -4.79 15.21 15.34
CA GLU A 157 -5.47 14.75 16.59
C GLU A 157 -7.02 14.68 16.67
N ASN A 158 -7.53 13.48 16.95
CA ASN A 158 -8.89 13.15 17.43
C ASN A 158 -10.04 13.23 16.42
N ALA A 159 -10.26 12.14 15.69
CA ALA A 159 -11.57 11.77 15.17
C ALA A 159 -12.04 10.43 15.78
N THR A 160 -12.35 10.45 17.08
CA THR A 160 -13.16 9.40 17.70
C THR A 160 -14.60 9.50 17.21
N THR A 161 -15.04 8.47 16.49
CA THR A 161 -16.45 8.02 16.40
C THR A 161 -17.48 9.08 16.02
N GLY A 162 -17.60 9.31 14.72
CA GLY A 162 -18.83 9.82 14.10
C GLY A 162 -18.96 9.17 12.72
N SER A 163 -20.05 8.44 12.50
CA SER A 163 -20.37 7.74 11.25
C SER A 163 -20.58 8.74 10.09
N GLY A 164 -19.49 9.30 9.58
CA GLY A 164 -19.42 9.83 8.23
C GLY A 164 -18.88 8.73 7.33
N THR A 165 -19.68 8.23 6.41
CA THR A 165 -19.22 7.32 5.36
C THR A 165 -18.40 8.16 4.39
N TYR A 166 -17.12 8.41 4.71
CA TYR A 166 -16.18 9.07 3.81
C TYR A 166 -15.92 8.11 2.65
N GLN A 167 -16.48 8.43 1.48
CA GLN A 167 -16.33 7.63 0.28
C GLN A 167 -14.99 7.98 -0.37
N ASP A 168 -14.13 6.97 -0.57
CA ASP A 168 -12.94 7.09 -1.39
C ASP A 168 -13.29 7.73 -2.74
N LEU A 169 -12.41 8.58 -3.29
CA LEU A 169 -12.44 8.85 -4.74
C LEU A 169 -12.03 7.57 -5.47
N LYS A 170 -13.01 6.71 -5.73
CA LYS A 170 -12.81 5.53 -6.57
C LYS A 170 -12.63 6.02 -8.00
N ALA A 171 -11.44 5.82 -8.55
CA ALA A 171 -11.20 5.98 -9.98
C ALA A 171 -12.00 4.90 -10.74
N THR A 172 -13.28 5.16 -10.96
CA THR A 172 -14.17 4.27 -11.72
C THR A 172 -14.04 4.55 -13.21
N ALA A 173 -14.70 3.74 -14.04
CA ALA A 173 -14.81 4.04 -15.47
C ALA A 173 -15.46 5.42 -15.74
N GLY A 174 -16.27 5.94 -14.81
CA GLY A 174 -17.03 7.17 -14.96
C GLY A 174 -16.46 8.43 -14.30
N LEU A 175 -15.41 8.32 -13.46
CA LEU A 175 -14.68 9.46 -12.86
C LEU A 175 -13.18 9.23 -13.04
N ARG A 176 -12.54 10.02 -13.89
CA ARG A 176 -11.11 9.87 -14.22
C ARG A 176 -10.39 11.20 -14.14
N PHE A 177 -9.30 11.24 -13.40
CA PHE A 177 -8.36 12.35 -13.41
C PHE A 177 -7.09 11.95 -14.16
N ASN A 178 -6.77 12.65 -15.25
CA ASN A 178 -5.50 12.44 -15.96
C ASN A 178 -4.49 13.49 -15.49
N LEU A 179 -3.53 13.06 -14.67
CA LEU A 179 -2.45 13.92 -14.16
C LEU A 179 -1.58 14.53 -15.26
N LYS A 180 -1.40 13.85 -16.39
CA LYS A 180 -0.59 14.36 -17.50
C LYS A 180 -1.23 15.59 -18.14
N ASP A 181 -2.55 15.55 -18.28
CA ASP A 181 -3.30 16.57 -19.03
C ASP A 181 -4.01 17.56 -18.08
N SER A 182 -3.97 17.32 -16.76
CA SER A 182 -4.74 18.06 -15.74
C SER A 182 -6.25 18.09 -15.99
N ILE A 183 -6.81 17.06 -16.62
CA ILE A 183 -8.24 16.97 -16.97
C ILE A 183 -8.98 16.05 -16.01
N LEU A 184 -10.09 16.55 -15.45
CA LEU A 184 -11.12 15.76 -14.78
C LEU A 184 -12.23 15.37 -15.77
N LYS A 185 -12.44 14.07 -16.00
CA LYS A 185 -13.49 13.52 -16.87
C LYS A 185 -14.54 12.80 -16.05
N ILE A 186 -15.81 13.16 -16.29
CA ILE A 186 -16.98 12.60 -15.60
C ILE A 186 -17.98 12.16 -16.66
N ASN A 187 -18.40 10.88 -16.65
CA ASN A 187 -19.38 10.35 -17.60
C ASN A 187 -20.84 10.64 -17.19
N GLY A 188 -21.07 10.91 -15.91
CA GLY A 188 -22.39 11.27 -15.36
C GLY A 188 -22.49 12.76 -15.02
N ASP A 189 -23.53 13.11 -14.25
CA ASP A 189 -23.77 14.50 -13.87
C ASP A 189 -22.88 14.96 -12.71
N ILE A 190 -22.52 16.25 -12.74
CA ILE A 190 -21.93 16.96 -11.61
C ILE A 190 -23.08 17.62 -10.83
N ILE A 191 -23.52 17.00 -9.73
CA ILE A 191 -24.49 17.60 -8.81
C ILE A 191 -23.72 18.40 -7.76
N ALA A 192 -23.64 19.71 -7.94
CA ALA A 192 -22.89 20.61 -7.07
C ALA A 192 -23.72 21.83 -6.62
N PHE A 193 -23.38 22.33 -5.44
CA PHE A 193 -23.97 23.51 -4.79
C PHE A 193 -25.46 23.38 -4.42
N ALA A 194 -25.86 23.90 -3.27
CA ALA A 194 -27.26 23.89 -2.84
C ALA A 194 -28.03 25.07 -3.46
N SER A 195 -29.26 24.82 -3.95
CA SER A 195 -30.12 25.84 -4.58
C SER A 195 -31.51 25.99 -3.94
N ASP A 196 -31.83 25.16 -2.94
CA ASP A 196 -33.12 25.19 -2.22
C ASP A 196 -33.35 26.57 -1.58
N GLU A 197 -34.55 27.14 -1.79
CA GLU A 197 -34.91 28.46 -1.28
C GLU A 197 -34.86 28.53 0.25
N ARG A 198 -35.16 27.43 0.95
CA ARG A 198 -35.14 27.34 2.42
C ARG A 198 -33.73 27.46 3.00
N LEU A 199 -32.71 27.30 2.17
CA LEU A 199 -31.30 27.45 2.54
C LEU A 199 -30.76 28.86 2.22
N LYS A 200 -31.63 29.80 1.84
CA LYS A 200 -31.25 31.17 1.44
C LYS A 200 -31.88 32.20 2.37
N THR A 201 -31.15 33.29 2.59
CA THR A 201 -31.62 34.50 3.27
C THR A 201 -31.17 35.72 2.45
N ASN A 202 -31.69 36.91 2.76
CA ASN A 202 -31.34 38.17 2.05
C ASN A 202 -31.57 38.10 0.52
N ILE A 203 -32.72 37.56 0.11
CA ILE A 203 -33.07 37.40 -1.30
C ILE A 203 -33.42 38.78 -1.89
N SER A 204 -32.76 39.17 -2.98
CA SER A 204 -32.99 40.42 -3.69
C SER A 204 -32.98 40.18 -5.20
N PRO A 205 -33.79 40.91 -5.99
CA PRO A 205 -33.82 40.76 -7.44
C PRO A 205 -32.53 41.27 -8.09
N ILE A 206 -32.16 40.69 -9.23
CA ILE A 206 -31.06 41.20 -10.07
C ILE A 206 -31.63 42.30 -10.95
N THR A 207 -31.37 43.56 -10.59
CA THR A 207 -31.84 44.72 -11.35
C THR A 207 -30.87 45.13 -12.44
N GLU A 208 -31.39 45.83 -13.46
CA GLU A 208 -30.64 46.33 -14.61
C GLU A 208 -29.91 45.22 -15.37
N ALA A 209 -30.50 44.02 -15.35
CA ALA A 209 -29.88 42.81 -15.83
C ALA A 209 -29.54 42.91 -17.32
N LEU A 210 -30.45 43.46 -18.14
CA LEU A 210 -30.20 43.66 -19.57
C LEU A 210 -29.08 44.67 -19.81
N SER A 211 -29.01 45.75 -19.03
CA SER A 211 -27.93 46.73 -19.14
C SER A 211 -26.57 46.10 -18.79
N LYS A 212 -26.52 45.34 -17.69
CA LYS A 212 -25.33 44.62 -17.23
C LYS A 212 -24.84 43.62 -18.28
N VAL A 213 -25.73 42.80 -18.84
CA VAL A 213 -25.38 41.85 -19.92
C VAL A 213 -24.86 42.57 -21.15
N LYS A 214 -25.48 43.68 -21.57
CA LYS A 214 -25.02 44.47 -22.74
C LYS A 214 -23.64 45.10 -22.56
N SER A 215 -23.14 45.21 -21.33
CA SER A 215 -21.78 45.71 -21.03
C SER A 215 -20.70 44.62 -21.05
N ILE A 216 -21.10 43.35 -21.13
CA ILE A 216 -20.20 42.19 -21.19
C ILE A 216 -20.03 41.78 -22.65
N ASP A 217 -18.79 41.75 -23.12
CA ASP A 217 -18.45 41.26 -24.45
C ASP A 217 -18.01 39.80 -24.38
N GLY A 218 -18.61 38.95 -25.24
CA GLY A 218 -18.11 37.62 -25.54
C GLY A 218 -17.10 37.68 -26.69
N PHE A 219 -15.97 37.00 -26.54
CA PHE A 219 -14.92 36.95 -27.55
C PHE A 219 -14.18 35.60 -27.54
N THR A 220 -13.51 35.29 -28.64
CA THR A 220 -12.54 34.19 -28.70
C THR A 220 -11.14 34.70 -28.42
N TYR A 221 -10.28 33.86 -27.84
CA TYR A 221 -8.91 34.21 -27.49
C TYR A 221 -8.02 32.97 -27.43
N ASN A 222 -6.71 33.20 -27.57
CA ASN A 222 -5.67 32.24 -27.20
C ASN A 222 -4.95 32.75 -25.94
N PHE A 223 -4.40 31.84 -25.17
CA PHE A 223 -3.55 32.20 -24.04
C PHE A 223 -2.21 32.76 -24.53
N ASN A 224 -1.63 33.68 -23.75
CA ASN A 224 -0.33 34.28 -24.03
C ASN A 224 0.81 33.53 -23.31
N ASP A 225 2.05 33.97 -23.49
CA ASP A 225 3.23 33.35 -22.88
C ASP A 225 3.17 33.31 -21.34
N THR A 226 2.60 34.34 -20.71
CA THR A 226 2.39 34.35 -19.25
C THR A 226 1.47 33.22 -18.80
N ALA A 227 0.39 32.97 -19.54
CA ALA A 227 -0.51 31.86 -19.26
C ALA A 227 0.12 30.49 -19.59
N LYS A 228 1.01 30.43 -20.58
CA LYS A 228 1.80 29.22 -20.87
C LYS A 228 2.66 28.80 -19.67
N GLU A 229 3.29 29.74 -18.98
CA GLU A 229 4.07 29.48 -17.76
C GLU A 229 3.20 28.94 -16.61
N LEU A 230 1.89 29.24 -16.63
CA LEU A 230 0.89 28.73 -15.69
C LEU A 230 0.25 27.40 -16.14
N GLY A 231 0.72 26.81 -17.24
CA GLY A 231 0.28 25.50 -17.74
C GLY A 231 -0.92 25.54 -18.70
N PHE A 232 -1.31 26.71 -19.20
CA PHE A 232 -2.36 26.82 -20.22
C PHE A 232 -1.83 26.55 -21.64
N ASP A 233 -2.68 26.00 -22.50
CA ASP A 233 -2.36 25.74 -23.90
C ASP A 233 -2.55 27.02 -24.74
N THR A 234 -1.51 27.44 -25.46
CA THR A 234 -1.53 28.66 -26.30
C THR A 234 -2.04 28.40 -27.71
N GLU A 235 -2.17 27.13 -28.12
CA GLU A 235 -2.53 26.74 -29.49
C GLU A 235 -4.01 26.41 -29.66
N VAL A 236 -4.78 26.47 -28.56
CA VAL A 236 -6.22 26.22 -28.56
C VAL A 236 -6.99 27.54 -28.60
N ASP A 237 -8.01 27.61 -29.45
CA ASP A 237 -8.98 28.71 -29.47
C ASP A 237 -10.00 28.52 -28.35
N TYR A 238 -10.00 29.45 -27.40
CA TYR A 238 -10.96 29.51 -26.32
C TYR A 238 -12.04 30.53 -26.61
N VAL A 239 -13.21 30.34 -26.00
CA VAL A 239 -14.30 31.33 -25.97
C VAL A 239 -14.54 31.74 -24.53
N GLY A 240 -14.80 33.03 -24.30
CA GLY A 240 -15.08 33.51 -22.96
C GLY A 240 -15.46 34.98 -22.89
N VAL A 241 -15.41 35.48 -21.67
CA VAL A 241 -15.67 36.88 -21.31
C VAL A 241 -14.51 37.44 -20.50
N SER A 242 -14.39 38.77 -20.43
CA SER A 242 -13.41 39.42 -19.55
C SER A 242 -13.88 39.35 -18.09
N ALA A 243 -13.11 38.69 -17.24
CA ALA A 243 -13.37 38.64 -15.80
C ALA A 243 -13.45 40.04 -15.17
N GLN A 244 -12.65 41.00 -15.65
CA GLN A 244 -12.66 42.38 -15.17
C GLN A 244 -13.93 43.13 -15.55
N LYS A 245 -14.49 42.89 -16.75
CA LYS A 245 -15.79 43.47 -17.15
C LYS A 245 -16.92 42.88 -16.33
N VAL A 246 -16.93 41.56 -16.16
CA VAL A 246 -17.92 40.87 -15.31
C VAL A 246 -17.85 41.38 -13.87
N GLN A 247 -16.66 41.56 -13.31
CA GLN A 247 -16.46 42.04 -11.93
C GLN A 247 -17.12 43.40 -11.66
N LYS A 248 -17.19 44.29 -12.65
CA LYS A 248 -17.81 45.62 -12.50
C LYS A 248 -19.33 45.56 -12.40
N VAL A 249 -19.97 44.52 -12.95
CA VAL A 249 -21.43 44.44 -13.07
C VAL A 249 -22.06 43.31 -12.27
N LEU A 250 -21.31 42.25 -12.00
CA LEU A 250 -21.71 41.09 -11.20
C LEU A 250 -20.48 40.53 -10.45
N PRO A 251 -19.94 41.24 -9.45
CA PRO A 251 -18.74 40.82 -8.72
C PRO A 251 -18.91 39.45 -8.02
N GLU A 252 -20.14 39.05 -7.70
CA GLU A 252 -20.47 37.84 -6.93
C GLU A 252 -20.06 36.54 -7.63
N VAL A 253 -19.81 36.58 -8.95
CA VAL A 253 -19.41 35.41 -9.75
C VAL A 253 -17.92 35.37 -10.08
N VAL A 254 -17.14 36.35 -9.63
CA VAL A 254 -15.70 36.42 -9.90
C VAL A 254 -14.92 35.88 -8.69
N ARG A 255 -13.92 35.04 -8.92
CA ARG A 255 -13.07 34.43 -7.88
C ARG A 255 -11.59 34.55 -8.27
N PRO A 256 -10.65 34.43 -7.32
CA PRO A 256 -9.25 34.20 -7.65
C PRO A 256 -9.10 32.98 -8.58
N ALA A 257 -8.15 33.05 -9.51
CA ALA A 257 -7.91 31.99 -10.48
C ALA A 257 -7.22 30.80 -9.79
N PRO A 258 -7.60 29.55 -10.07
CA PRO A 258 -6.95 28.38 -9.48
C PRO A 258 -5.46 28.26 -9.81
N SER A 259 -4.99 28.90 -10.88
CA SER A 259 -3.60 28.88 -11.32
C SER A 259 -2.69 29.84 -10.53
N SER A 260 -3.25 30.91 -9.96
CA SER A 260 -2.56 31.88 -9.10
C SER A 260 -3.56 32.90 -8.55
N ASP A 261 -3.39 33.29 -7.28
CA ASP A 261 -4.20 34.32 -6.61
C ASP A 261 -4.04 35.73 -7.23
N ASP A 262 -3.03 35.95 -8.06
CA ASP A 262 -2.80 37.22 -8.76
C ASP A 262 -3.81 37.46 -9.91
N TYR A 263 -4.46 36.40 -10.38
CA TYR A 263 -5.42 36.45 -11.47
C TYR A 263 -6.84 36.15 -10.97
N ILE A 264 -7.83 36.54 -11.77
CA ILE A 264 -9.25 36.32 -11.48
C ILE A 264 -9.92 35.49 -12.58
N THR A 265 -10.92 34.71 -12.20
CA THR A 265 -11.72 33.87 -13.09
C THR A 265 -13.22 34.05 -12.84
N VAL A 266 -14.05 33.63 -13.79
CA VAL A 266 -15.51 33.74 -13.76
C VAL A 266 -16.13 32.36 -13.49
N GLN A 267 -17.05 32.29 -12.53
CA GLN A 267 -17.95 31.16 -12.34
C GLN A 267 -19.07 31.22 -13.36
N TYR A 268 -18.82 30.72 -14.59
CA TYR A 268 -19.73 30.84 -15.73
C TYR A 268 -21.14 30.31 -15.43
N GLU A 269 -21.26 29.24 -14.63
CA GLU A 269 -22.55 28.66 -14.23
C GLU A 269 -23.42 29.65 -13.43
N LYS A 270 -22.81 30.65 -12.78
CA LYS A 270 -23.49 31.66 -11.99
C LYS A 270 -23.84 32.93 -12.78
N LEU A 271 -23.48 33.02 -14.06
CA LEU A 271 -24.01 34.05 -14.95
C LEU A 271 -25.48 33.78 -15.34
N VAL A 272 -25.93 32.53 -15.24
CA VAL A 272 -27.27 32.11 -15.69
C VAL A 272 -28.41 32.93 -15.04
N PRO A 273 -28.44 33.19 -13.73
CA PRO A 273 -29.47 34.05 -13.13
C PRO A 273 -29.52 35.47 -13.71
N LEU A 274 -28.37 36.07 -14.01
CA LEU A 274 -28.31 37.39 -14.65
C LEU A 274 -28.90 37.34 -16.07
N LEU A 275 -28.59 36.28 -16.84
CA LEU A 275 -29.15 36.09 -18.18
C LEU A 275 -30.67 35.90 -18.17
N ILE A 276 -31.20 35.16 -17.18
CA ILE A 276 -32.64 34.97 -16.99
C ILE A 276 -33.35 36.31 -16.81
N GLU A 277 -32.86 37.16 -15.89
CA GLU A 277 -33.47 38.48 -15.65
C GLU A 277 -33.28 39.43 -16.84
N ALA A 278 -32.17 39.35 -17.57
CA ALA A 278 -31.96 40.15 -18.77
C ALA A 278 -32.95 39.81 -19.89
N ILE A 279 -33.32 38.53 -20.04
CA ILE A 279 -34.33 38.09 -21.01
C ILE A 279 -35.72 38.59 -20.61
N LYS A 280 -36.06 38.55 -19.32
CA LYS A 280 -37.32 39.12 -18.82
C LYS A 280 -37.40 40.62 -19.09
N GLU A 281 -36.37 41.37 -18.72
CA GLU A 281 -36.30 42.81 -18.99
C GLU A 281 -36.33 43.13 -20.51
N LEU A 282 -35.79 42.26 -21.36
CA LEU A 282 -35.88 42.40 -22.82
C LEU A 282 -37.31 42.13 -23.31
N SER A 283 -37.96 41.09 -22.80
CA SER A 283 -39.35 40.74 -23.14
C SER A 283 -40.29 41.88 -22.78
N ASP A 284 -40.19 42.42 -21.57
CA ASP A 284 -41.01 43.55 -21.12
C ASP A 284 -40.87 44.75 -22.05
N LYS A 285 -39.65 45.03 -22.54
CA LYS A 285 -39.40 46.11 -23.51
C LYS A 285 -39.99 45.83 -24.89
N VAL A 286 -40.03 44.57 -25.32
CA VAL A 286 -40.64 44.18 -26.59
C VAL A 286 -42.15 44.35 -26.48
N ASP A 287 -42.77 43.85 -25.42
CA ASP A 287 -44.21 43.97 -25.17
C ASP A 287 -44.63 45.46 -25.11
N ASP A 288 -43.86 46.29 -24.41
CA ASP A 288 -44.05 47.74 -24.36
C ASP A 288 -43.97 48.41 -25.74
N LEU A 289 -43.09 47.93 -26.61
CA LEU A 289 -42.96 48.44 -27.98
C LEU A 289 -44.14 48.00 -28.84
N GLU A 290 -44.52 46.73 -28.79
CA GLU A 290 -45.66 46.19 -29.53
C GLU A 290 -46.97 46.89 -29.15
N GLN A 291 -47.20 47.13 -27.86
CA GLN A 291 -48.36 47.87 -27.38
C GLN A 291 -48.40 49.31 -27.95
N LYS A 292 -47.26 50.02 -27.94
CA LYS A 292 -47.16 51.37 -28.53
C LYS A 292 -47.38 51.40 -30.05
N LEU A 293 -47.10 50.30 -30.74
CA LEU A 293 -47.40 50.15 -32.16
C LEU A 293 -48.88 49.83 -32.40
N SER A 294 -49.54 49.08 -31.51
CA SER A 294 -50.97 48.75 -31.61
C SER A 294 -51.89 49.89 -31.20
N ASP A 295 -51.45 50.80 -30.34
CA ASP A 295 -52.22 51.97 -29.88
C ASP A 295 -52.12 53.19 -30.83
N LYS A 296 -51.43 53.03 -31.97
CA LYS A 296 -51.27 54.03 -33.03
C LYS A 296 -52.16 53.74 -34.23
#